data_AF-A0A1M6B9C2-F1
#
_entry.id   AF-A0A1M6B9C2-F1
#
_cell.length_a   1.000
_cell.length_b   1.000
_cell.length_c   1.000
_cell.angle_alpha   90.00
_cell.angle_beta   90.00
_cell.angle_gamma   90.00
#
_symmetry.space_group_name_H-M   'P 1'
#
loop_
_entity.id
_entity.type
_entity.pdbx_description
1 polymer ?
#
loop_
_entity_poly.entity_id
_entity_poly.type
_entity_poly.pdbx_seq_one_letter_code
_entity_poly.pdbx_strand_id
1 'polypeptide(L)'
;MNPMIAFLKKQKPEWEEYLNMIEMMNAEHSDIDEDDEDTLSETAASNNTHKAYKNKIIKLKKTQNKLLHMIEDLKAELEDEQELTEDLAEALGACPECFGEDDMCSYCKGEGLPGFFVPDFTQYNRFVAPANKKFSKHYRIRN
;
A
#
# COMPACT_ATOMS: atom_id res chain seq x y z
N MET A 1 -15.34 37.81 -3.01
CA MET A 1 -15.33 38.22 -1.58
C MET A 1 -15.30 36.95 -0.74
N ASN A 2 -14.31 36.76 0.12
CA ASN A 2 -14.15 35.49 0.86
C ASN A 2 -15.19 35.43 2.01
N PRO A 3 -16.10 34.44 2.02
CA PRO A 3 -17.21 34.38 2.99
C PRO A 3 -16.73 34.24 4.44
N MET A 4 -15.54 33.67 4.66
CA MET A 4 -14.94 33.53 5.99
C MET A 4 -14.45 34.88 6.53
N ILE A 5 -13.91 35.75 5.66
CA ILE A 5 -13.42 37.08 6.06
C ILE A 5 -14.58 38.01 6.41
N ALA A 6 -15.68 37.95 5.63
CA ALA A 6 -16.90 38.69 5.95
C ALA A 6 -17.50 38.29 7.31
N PHE A 7 -17.44 37.01 7.65
CA PHE A 7 -17.87 36.51 8.96
C PHE A 7 -16.98 37.02 10.11
N LEU A 8 -15.66 37.05 9.90
CA LEU A 8 -14.69 37.53 10.90
C LEU A 8 -14.81 39.04 11.15
N LYS A 9 -15.03 39.86 10.11
CA LYS A 9 -15.27 41.31 10.26
C LYS A 9 -16.51 41.60 11.13
N LYS A 10 -17.54 40.77 11.03
CA LYS A 10 -18.78 40.92 11.81
C LYS A 10 -18.60 40.58 13.29
N GLN A 11 -17.72 39.63 13.64
CA GLN A 11 -17.47 39.24 15.03
C GLN A 11 -16.41 40.11 15.72
N LYS A 12 -15.48 40.69 14.96
CA LYS A 12 -14.30 41.41 15.47
C LYS A 12 -14.03 42.65 14.62
N PRO A 13 -14.81 43.73 14.77
CA PRO A 13 -14.67 44.95 13.96
C PRO A 13 -13.32 45.65 14.19
N GLU A 14 -12.68 45.42 15.34
CA GLU A 14 -11.33 45.94 15.62
C GLU A 14 -10.25 45.41 14.66
N TRP A 15 -10.51 44.33 13.92
CA TRP A 15 -9.56 43.69 13.00
C TRP A 15 -9.85 44.00 11.54
N GLU A 16 -10.79 44.90 11.27
CA GLU A 16 -11.25 45.20 9.91
C GLU A 16 -10.12 45.68 9.00
N GLU A 17 -9.20 46.51 9.52
CA GLU A 17 -8.01 46.97 8.78
C GLU A 17 -7.06 45.82 8.43
N TYR A 18 -6.86 44.88 9.34
CA TYR A 18 -6.01 43.71 9.12
C TYR A 18 -6.65 42.72 8.14
N LEU A 19 -7.96 42.52 8.26
CA LEU A 19 -8.75 41.65 7.36
C LEU A 19 -8.85 42.24 5.95
N ASN A 20 -8.88 43.58 5.80
CA ASN A 20 -8.80 44.26 4.52
C ASN A 20 -7.42 44.07 3.85
N MET A 21 -6.32 44.16 4.61
CA MET A 21 -4.99 43.84 4.08
C MET A 21 -4.88 42.40 3.57
N ILE A 22 -5.44 41.43 4.30
CA ILE A 22 -5.48 40.03 3.87
C ILE A 22 -6.32 39.84 2.59
N GLU A 23 -7.43 40.57 2.45
CA GLU A 23 -8.21 40.54 1.21
C GLU A 23 -7.46 41.14 0.03
N MET A 24 -6.69 42.21 0.23
CA MET A 24 -5.88 42.82 -0.82
C MET A 24 -4.77 41.87 -1.29
N MET A 25 -4.08 41.20 -0.35
CA MET A 25 -3.05 40.21 -0.69
C MET A 25 -3.61 38.99 -1.43
N ASN A 26 -4.83 38.57 -1.10
CA ASN A 26 -5.49 37.45 -1.78
C ASN A 26 -6.07 37.84 -3.16
N ALA A 27 -6.40 39.12 -3.37
CA ALA A 27 -6.90 39.60 -4.66
C ALA A 27 -5.78 39.77 -5.70
N GLU A 28 -4.53 40.01 -5.28
CA GLU A 28 -3.37 40.06 -6.19
C GLU A 28 -2.89 38.68 -6.66
N HIS A 29 -3.40 37.59 -6.07
CA HIS A 29 -3.04 36.21 -6.41
C HIS A 29 -4.06 35.47 -7.30
N SER A 30 -5.03 36.16 -7.92
CA SER A 30 -6.11 35.47 -8.65
C SER A 30 -5.81 35.04 -10.09
N ASP A 31 -4.61 35.28 -10.64
CA ASP A 31 -4.22 34.87 -12.00
C ASP A 31 -2.87 34.14 -12.04
N ILE A 32 -2.64 33.17 -11.15
CA ILE A 32 -1.49 32.27 -11.23
C ILE A 32 -2.01 30.82 -11.24
N ASP A 33 -1.97 30.22 -12.43
CA ASP A 33 -2.11 28.77 -12.65
C ASP A 33 -1.17 28.00 -11.70
N GLU A 34 -1.56 26.78 -11.28
CA GLU A 34 -0.92 25.94 -10.25
C GLU A 34 0.52 25.45 -10.54
N ASP A 35 1.38 26.24 -11.20
CA ASP A 35 2.82 26.01 -11.35
C ASP A 35 3.64 27.29 -11.07
N ASP A 36 4.27 27.33 -9.89
CA ASP A 36 5.34 28.25 -9.40
C ASP A 36 5.05 29.78 -9.38
N GLU A 37 4.93 30.37 -8.17
CA GLU A 37 5.71 31.56 -7.77
C GLU A 37 5.54 31.89 -6.27
N ASP A 38 6.56 31.56 -5.45
CA ASP A 38 6.74 32.14 -4.12
C ASP A 38 7.52 33.46 -4.30
N THR A 39 6.82 34.59 -4.14
CA THR A 39 7.47 35.90 -3.98
C THR A 39 7.91 36.06 -2.54
N LEU A 40 9.21 36.24 -2.29
CA LEU A 40 9.74 37.25 -1.39
C LEU A 40 11.26 37.40 -1.54
N SER A 41 11.65 38.67 -1.64
CA SER A 41 12.99 39.23 -1.74
C SER A 41 13.92 38.77 -0.61
N GLU A 42 14.95 37.95 -0.90
CA GLU A 42 16.12 37.77 -0.03
C GLU A 42 17.36 37.30 -0.81
N THR A 43 18.54 37.67 -0.30
CA THR A 43 19.86 37.65 -0.96
C THR A 43 20.25 36.33 -1.65
N ALA A 44 21.09 36.42 -2.70
CA ALA A 44 21.50 35.31 -3.59
C ALA A 44 22.07 34.05 -2.88
N ALA A 45 22.62 34.20 -1.68
CA ALA A 45 23.10 33.07 -0.87
C ALA A 45 21.94 32.25 -0.26
N SER A 46 20.84 32.91 0.14
CA SER A 46 19.63 32.27 0.68
C SER A 46 18.89 31.47 -0.39
N ASN A 47 18.76 32.03 -1.61
CA ASN A 47 18.10 31.37 -2.75
C ASN A 47 18.75 30.05 -3.17
N ASN A 48 20.08 29.94 -3.07
CA ASN A 48 20.78 28.71 -3.44
C ASN A 48 20.57 27.59 -2.40
N THR A 49 20.52 27.94 -1.12
CA THR A 49 20.20 26.98 -0.05
C THR A 49 18.74 26.52 -0.13
N HIS A 50 17.79 27.43 -0.34
CA HIS A 50 16.37 27.10 -0.47
C HIS A 50 16.11 26.15 -1.65
N LYS A 51 16.75 26.41 -2.80
CA LYS A 51 16.68 25.53 -3.98
C LYS A 51 17.26 24.14 -3.71
N ALA A 52 18.37 24.04 -2.96
CA ALA A 52 18.96 22.76 -2.58
C ALA A 52 18.03 21.94 -1.66
N TYR A 53 17.37 22.59 -0.69
CA TYR A 53 16.40 21.93 0.18
C TYR A 53 15.13 21.50 -0.58
N LYS A 54 14.57 22.34 -1.46
CA LYS A 54 13.42 21.98 -2.33
C LYS A 54 13.74 20.71 -3.14
N ASN A 55 14.92 20.66 -3.76
CA ASN A 55 15.36 19.48 -4.51
C ASN A 55 15.55 18.23 -3.63
N LYS A 56 16.06 18.38 -2.41
CA LYS A 56 16.20 17.27 -1.46
C LYS A 56 14.85 16.72 -1.03
N ILE A 57 13.87 17.60 -0.75
CA ILE A 57 12.50 17.21 -0.41
C ILE A 57 11.85 16.45 -1.56
N ILE A 58 11.98 16.94 -2.80
CA ILE A 58 11.45 16.24 -3.98
C ILE A 58 12.08 14.84 -4.13
N LYS A 59 13.40 14.71 -3.94
CA LYS A 59 14.07 13.41 -3.98
C LYS A 59 13.58 12.48 -2.87
N LEU A 60 13.43 12.98 -1.64
CA LEU A 60 12.95 12.20 -0.51
C LEU A 60 11.51 11.72 -0.70
N LYS A 61 10.61 12.59 -1.19
CA LYS A 61 9.23 12.21 -1.55
C LYS A 61 9.22 11.13 -2.63
N LYS A 62 10.05 11.26 -3.66
CA LYS A 62 10.19 10.23 -4.71
C LYS A 62 10.66 8.89 -4.14
N THR A 63 11.64 8.88 -3.24
CA THR A 63 12.10 7.64 -2.59
C THR A 63 11.04 7.06 -1.65
N GLN A 64 10.34 7.91 -0.90
CA GLN A 64 9.25 7.49 -0.01
C GLN A 64 8.13 6.80 -0.80
N ASN A 65 7.68 7.39 -1.90
CA ASN A 65 6.63 6.79 -2.73
C ASN A 65 7.09 5.46 -3.34
N LYS A 66 8.36 5.35 -3.75
CA LYS A 66 8.91 4.07 -4.23
C LYS A 66 8.91 2.99 -3.15
N LEU A 67 9.29 3.35 -1.92
CA LEU A 67 9.29 2.41 -0.80
C LEU A 67 7.87 1.99 -0.44
N LEU A 68 6.90 2.91 -0.48
CA LEU A 68 5.49 2.59 -0.24
C LEU A 68 4.97 1.60 -1.28
N HIS A 69 5.22 1.82 -2.57
CA HIS A 69 4.83 0.85 -3.60
C HIS A 69 5.53 -0.50 -3.42
N MET A 70 6.82 -0.54 -3.11
CA MET A 70 7.49 -1.81 -2.83
C MET A 70 6.86 -2.57 -1.65
N ILE A 71 6.41 -1.85 -0.62
CA ILE A 71 5.71 -2.47 0.51
C ILE A 71 4.35 -3.01 0.10
N GLU A 72 3.62 -2.28 -0.74
CA GLU A 72 2.33 -2.74 -1.28
C GLU A 72 2.50 -3.99 -2.14
N ASP A 73 3.50 -4.00 -3.03
CA ASP A 73 3.81 -5.14 -3.89
C ASP A 73 4.18 -6.39 -3.06
N LEU A 74 5.06 -6.23 -2.05
CA LEU A 74 5.47 -7.34 -1.18
C LEU A 74 4.32 -7.90 -0.34
N LYS A 75 3.36 -7.05 0.04
CA LYS A 75 2.16 -7.53 0.75
C LYS A 75 1.26 -8.35 -0.16
N ALA A 76 1.04 -7.88 -1.38
CA ALA A 76 0.25 -8.61 -2.37
C ALA A 76 0.90 -9.96 -2.70
N GLU A 77 2.22 -9.99 -2.89
CA GLU A 77 2.96 -11.25 -3.14
C GLU A 77 2.83 -12.23 -1.96
N LEU A 78 2.95 -11.74 -0.72
CA LEU A 78 2.77 -12.57 0.47
C LEU A 78 1.35 -13.12 0.59
N GLU A 79 0.32 -12.31 0.31
CA GLU A 79 -1.07 -12.73 0.32
C GLU A 79 -1.33 -13.81 -0.75
N ASP A 80 -0.86 -13.59 -1.98
CA ASP A 80 -0.99 -14.56 -3.09
C ASP A 80 -0.31 -15.89 -2.75
N GLU A 81 0.86 -15.85 -2.11
CA GLU A 81 1.61 -17.03 -1.71
C GLU A 81 0.92 -17.79 -0.57
N GLN A 82 0.38 -17.07 0.41
CA GLN A 82 -0.41 -17.65 1.49
C GLN A 82 -1.65 -18.37 0.95
N GLU A 83 -2.44 -17.69 0.11
CA GLU A 83 -3.61 -18.29 -0.54
C GLU A 83 -3.24 -19.54 -1.33
N LEU A 84 -2.13 -19.50 -2.09
CA LEU A 84 -1.67 -20.66 -2.85
C LEU A 84 -1.27 -21.84 -1.93
N THR A 85 -0.63 -21.56 -0.80
CA THR A 85 -0.25 -22.61 0.15
C THR A 85 -1.46 -23.22 0.86
N GLU A 86 -2.46 -22.42 1.20
CA GLU A 86 -3.72 -22.89 1.78
C GLU A 86 -4.48 -23.76 0.75
N ASP A 87 -4.65 -23.27 -0.47
CA ASP A 87 -5.22 -24.01 -1.61
C ASP A 87 -4.54 -25.37 -1.81
N LEU A 88 -3.20 -25.41 -1.72
CA LEU A 88 -2.42 -26.64 -1.87
C LEU A 88 -2.61 -27.57 -0.66
N ALA A 89 -2.67 -27.04 0.56
CA ALA A 89 -2.95 -27.84 1.75
C ALA A 89 -4.32 -28.51 1.63
N GLU A 90 -5.34 -27.78 1.20
CA GLU A 90 -6.68 -28.32 0.93
C GLU A 90 -6.64 -29.39 -0.17
N ALA A 91 -5.92 -29.14 -1.27
CA ALA A 91 -5.75 -30.10 -2.36
C ALA A 91 -5.09 -31.42 -1.90
N LEU A 92 -4.26 -31.37 -0.87
CA LEU A 92 -3.57 -32.52 -0.31
C LEU A 92 -4.31 -33.15 0.87
N GLY A 93 -5.33 -32.48 1.41
CA GLY A 93 -5.94 -32.86 2.69
C GLY A 93 -4.95 -32.70 3.85
N ALA A 94 -4.06 -31.71 3.80
CA ALA A 94 -3.14 -31.34 4.88
C ALA A 94 -3.75 -30.21 5.73
N CYS A 95 -3.11 -29.90 6.86
CA CYS A 95 -3.42 -28.71 7.65
C CYS A 95 -2.98 -27.45 6.90
N PRO A 96 -3.86 -26.46 6.67
CA PRO A 96 -3.51 -25.22 5.96
C PRO A 96 -2.51 -24.35 6.71
N GLU A 97 -2.47 -24.46 8.04
CA GLU A 97 -1.61 -23.62 8.89
C GLU A 97 -0.16 -24.13 9.00
N CYS A 98 0.05 -25.45 8.97
CA CYS A 98 1.37 -26.02 9.31
C CYS A 98 1.74 -27.29 8.55
N PHE A 99 0.87 -27.84 7.69
CA PHE A 99 1.12 -29.10 6.99
C PHE A 99 1.48 -30.30 7.90
N GLY A 100 1.16 -30.23 9.20
CA GLY A 100 1.52 -31.24 10.19
C GLY A 100 2.93 -31.14 10.73
N GLU A 101 3.67 -30.05 10.45
CA GLU A 101 5.03 -29.86 10.97
C GLU A 101 5.07 -29.27 12.39
N ASP A 102 3.96 -28.68 12.86
CA ASP A 102 3.86 -28.10 14.21
C ASP A 102 3.03 -28.99 15.16
N ASP A 103 3.74 -29.68 16.07
CA ASP A 103 3.17 -30.53 17.14
C ASP A 103 2.18 -29.79 18.04
N MET A 104 2.31 -28.46 18.17
CA MET A 104 1.48 -27.62 19.03
C MET A 104 0.43 -26.83 18.25
N CYS A 105 0.23 -27.14 16.96
CA CYS A 105 -0.72 -26.43 16.11
C CYS A 105 -2.13 -26.44 16.71
N SER A 106 -2.76 -25.26 16.82
CA SER A 106 -4.10 -25.12 17.38
C SER A 106 -5.19 -25.79 16.54
N TYR A 107 -4.93 -26.05 15.27
CA TYR A 107 -5.89 -26.66 14.33
C TYR A 107 -5.77 -28.18 14.28
N CYS A 108 -4.57 -28.71 13.98
CA CYS A 108 -4.37 -30.16 13.76
C CYS A 108 -3.57 -30.87 14.86
N LYS A 109 -2.98 -30.15 15.82
CA LYS A 109 -2.17 -30.72 16.91
C LYS A 109 -1.05 -31.64 16.43
N GLY A 110 -0.33 -31.23 15.37
CA GLY A 110 0.75 -32.03 14.77
C GLY A 110 0.32 -33.16 13.83
N GLU A 111 -0.97 -33.52 13.76
CA GLU A 111 -1.38 -34.69 12.96
C GLU A 111 -1.66 -34.38 11.49
N GLY A 112 -1.74 -33.08 11.14
CA GLY A 112 -2.25 -32.56 9.87
C GLY A 112 -1.35 -32.73 8.64
N LEU A 113 -0.68 -33.87 8.51
CA LEU A 113 0.11 -34.26 7.34
C LEU A 113 -0.78 -34.42 6.09
N PRO A 114 -0.22 -34.38 4.87
CA PRO A 114 -0.96 -34.68 3.65
C PRO A 114 -1.77 -35.99 3.73
N GLY A 115 -3.06 -35.92 3.42
CA GLY A 115 -4.01 -37.03 3.51
C GLY A 115 -4.65 -37.23 4.89
N PHE A 116 -4.36 -36.38 5.88
CA PHE A 116 -5.03 -36.41 7.19
C PHE A 116 -6.50 -35.99 7.11
N PHE A 117 -6.79 -34.91 6.38
CA PHE A 117 -8.14 -34.49 6.04
C PHE A 117 -8.56 -35.04 4.68
N VAL A 118 -9.86 -35.00 4.38
CA VAL A 118 -10.37 -35.30 3.04
C VAL A 118 -9.93 -34.16 2.11
N PRO A 119 -9.19 -34.43 1.02
CA PRO A 119 -8.79 -33.39 0.08
C PRO A 119 -9.99 -32.68 -0.54
N ASP A 120 -9.90 -31.35 -0.70
CA ASP A 120 -10.94 -30.61 -1.41
C ASP A 120 -10.98 -31.04 -2.89
N PHE A 121 -12.19 -31.27 -3.40
CA PHE A 121 -12.37 -31.80 -4.75
C PHE A 121 -11.90 -30.81 -5.83
N THR A 122 -12.15 -29.53 -5.64
CA THR A 122 -11.80 -28.50 -6.62
C THR A 122 -10.29 -28.31 -6.66
N GLN A 123 -9.67 -28.13 -5.49
CA GLN A 123 -8.22 -27.91 -5.39
C GLN A 123 -7.43 -29.17 -5.78
N TYR A 124 -7.89 -30.37 -5.39
CA TYR A 124 -7.27 -31.63 -5.82
C TYR A 124 -7.25 -31.75 -7.34
N ASN A 125 -8.35 -31.43 -8.02
CA ASN A 125 -8.41 -31.50 -9.48
C ASN A 125 -7.55 -30.43 -10.16
N ARG A 126 -7.37 -29.27 -9.53
CA ARG A 126 -6.52 -28.18 -10.03
C ARG A 126 -5.03 -28.53 -9.91
N PHE A 127 -4.58 -29.00 -8.75
CA PHE A 127 -3.15 -29.15 -8.44
C PHE A 127 -2.65 -30.60 -8.52
N VAL A 128 -3.39 -31.55 -7.94
CA VAL A 128 -2.89 -32.91 -7.69
C VAL A 128 -3.20 -33.87 -8.84
N ALA A 129 -4.44 -33.91 -9.32
CA ALA A 129 -4.87 -34.78 -10.42
C ALA A 129 -3.99 -34.69 -11.69
N PRO A 130 -3.63 -33.49 -12.21
CA PRO A 130 -2.76 -33.40 -13.39
C PRO A 130 -1.34 -33.90 -13.11
N ALA A 131 -0.79 -33.63 -11.93
CA ALA A 131 0.52 -34.12 -11.51
C ALA A 131 0.53 -35.65 -11.39
N ASN A 132 -0.47 -36.23 -10.73
CA ASN A 132 -0.65 -37.68 -10.60
C ASN A 132 -0.79 -38.36 -11.96
N LYS A 133 -1.57 -37.79 -12.88
CA LYS A 133 -1.69 -38.33 -14.26
C LYS A 133 -0.33 -38.42 -14.96
N LYS A 134 0.51 -37.40 -14.81
CA LYS A 134 1.86 -37.39 -15.39
C LYS A 134 2.79 -38.38 -14.68
N PHE A 135 2.75 -38.41 -13.35
CA PHE A 135 3.52 -39.30 -12.50
C PHE A 135 3.23 -40.78 -12.81
N SER A 136 1.97 -41.20 -12.77
CA SER A 136 1.56 -42.58 -13.03
C SER A 136 1.93 -43.02 -14.45
N LYS A 137 1.81 -42.12 -15.44
CA LYS A 137 2.26 -42.39 -16.82
C LYS A 137 3.77 -42.60 -16.90
N HIS A 138 4.56 -41.78 -16.21
CA HIS A 138 6.02 -41.88 -16.21
C HIS A 138 6.51 -43.18 -15.56
N TYR A 139 5.99 -43.50 -14.38
CA TYR A 139 6.40 -44.68 -13.61
C TYR A 139 5.63 -45.96 -13.95
N ARG A 140 4.71 -45.91 -14.93
CA ARG A 140 3.84 -47.03 -15.34
C ARG A 140 3.03 -47.65 -14.19
N ILE A 141 2.69 -46.83 -13.20
CA ILE A 141 1.86 -47.25 -12.06
C ILE A 141 0.41 -47.29 -12.56
N ARG A 142 -0.25 -48.45 -12.41
CA ARG A 142 -1.70 -48.55 -12.59
C ARG A 142 -2.34 -48.17 -11.26
N ASN A 143 -2.95 -46.99 -11.23
CA ASN A 143 -3.87 -46.58 -10.17
C ASN A 143 -5.27 -47.15 -10.44
#